data_AF-A0A0F9EN98-F1
#
_entry.id   AF-A0A0F9EN98-F1
#
_cell.length_a   1.000
_cell.length_b   1.000
_cell.length_c   1.000
_cell.angle_alpha   90.00
_cell.angle_beta   90.00
_cell.angle_gamma   90.00
#
_symmetry.space_group_name_H-M   'P 1'
#
loop_
_entity.id
_entity.type
_entity.pdbx_description
1 polymer ?
#
loop_
_entity_poly.entity_id
_entity_poly.type
_entity_poly.pdbx_seq_one_letter_code
_entity_poly.pdbx_strand_id
1 'polypeptide(L)'
;MSKKATVENLKNLFLNMGYGFKNRLTKDYISWVLHIDGRVARNYIAELRKAGHPIISTSKDKGYWYFNPDNVKDRIMAGIMVGETKNRIDNLRLMMKPVESLIFGQIKMFEEGQ
;
A
#
# COMPACT_ATOMS: atom_id res chain seq x y z
N MET A 1 -3.00 -16.42 -17.69
CA MET A 1 -1.79 -16.45 -16.83
C MET A 1 -2.22 -16.86 -15.42
N SER A 2 -1.49 -17.76 -14.75
CA SER A 2 -1.85 -18.12 -13.37
C SER A 2 -1.51 -17.00 -12.39
N LYS A 3 -2.23 -16.91 -11.26
CA LYS A 3 -1.95 -15.92 -10.21
C LYS A 3 -0.47 -15.92 -9.80
N LYS A 4 0.09 -17.11 -9.56
CA LYS A 4 1.49 -17.29 -9.16
C LYS A 4 2.45 -16.72 -10.21
N ALA A 5 2.19 -16.98 -11.49
CA ALA A 5 3.01 -16.43 -12.58
C ALA A 5 2.90 -14.90 -12.66
N THR A 6 1.71 -14.32 -12.47
CA THR A 6 1.54 -12.86 -12.51
C THR A 6 2.26 -12.17 -11.35
N VAL A 7 2.22 -12.74 -10.14
CA VAL A 7 2.95 -12.21 -8.98
C VAL A 7 4.46 -12.29 -9.20
N GLU A 8 4.97 -13.39 -9.76
CA GLU A 8 6.39 -13.52 -10.09
C GLU A 8 6.81 -12.54 -11.20
N ASN A 9 5.98 -12.36 -12.24
CA ASN A 9 6.22 -11.39 -13.30
C ASN A 9 6.24 -9.95 -12.76
N LEU A 10 5.36 -9.61 -11.80
CA LEU A 10 5.38 -8.31 -11.13
C LEU A 10 6.67 -8.10 -10.33
N LYS A 11 7.12 -9.11 -9.58
CA LYS A 11 8.39 -9.07 -8.86
C LYS A 11 9.55 -8.85 -9.82
N ASN A 12 9.61 -9.60 -10.92
CA ASN A 12 10.64 -9.45 -11.94
C ASN A 12 10.61 -8.07 -12.60
N LEU A 13 9.42 -7.50 -12.81
CA LEU A 13 9.28 -6.14 -13.32
C LEU A 13 9.95 -5.10 -12.39
N PHE A 14 9.75 -5.20 -11.07
CA PHE A 14 10.44 -4.33 -10.12
C PHE A 14 11.96 -4.55 -10.11
N LEU A 15 12.41 -5.80 -10.11
CA LEU A 15 13.84 -6.12 -10.12
C LEU A 15 14.54 -5.59 -11.38
N ASN A 16 13.90 -5.70 -12.54
CA ASN A 16 14.44 -5.23 -13.82
C ASN A 16 14.52 -3.70 -13.90
N MET A 17 13.56 -3.00 -13.31
CA MET A 17 13.63 -1.54 -13.19
C MET A 17 14.72 -1.09 -12.22
N GLY A 18 15.04 -1.93 -11.24
CA GLY A 18 16.01 -1.68 -10.20
C GLY A 18 15.44 -0.89 -9.02
N TYR A 19 16.32 -0.59 -8.07
CA TYR A 19 15.94 0.01 -6.79
C TYR A 19 15.93 1.54 -6.82
N GLY A 20 15.18 2.14 -5.90
CA GLY A 20 15.10 3.57 -5.64
C GLY A 20 13.98 4.30 -6.37
N PHE A 21 13.55 5.44 -5.81
CA PHE A 21 12.43 6.24 -6.31
C PHE A 21 12.49 6.63 -7.80
N LYS A 22 13.70 6.79 -8.36
CA LYS A 22 13.88 7.10 -9.79
C LYS A 22 13.35 5.99 -10.71
N ASN A 23 13.31 4.76 -10.20
CA ASN A 23 12.89 3.55 -10.91
C ASN A 23 11.44 3.15 -10.58
N ARG A 24 10.64 4.10 -10.07
CA ARG A 24 9.25 3.85 -9.70
C ARG A 24 8.40 3.43 -10.89
N LEU A 25 7.50 2.50 -10.64
CA LEU A 25 6.48 2.02 -11.55
C LEU A 25 5.15 2.68 -11.23
N THR A 26 4.51 3.28 -12.23
CA THR A 26 3.15 3.78 -12.07
C THR A 26 2.15 2.63 -12.11
N LYS A 27 1.00 2.83 -11.49
CA LYS A 27 -0.11 1.86 -11.54
C LYS A 27 -0.50 1.51 -12.99
N ASP A 28 -0.59 2.52 -13.85
CA ASP A 28 -1.02 2.33 -15.24
C ASP A 28 0.01 1.55 -16.05
N TYR A 29 1.31 1.80 -15.81
CA TYR A 29 2.37 1.01 -16.42
C TYR A 29 2.32 -0.46 -15.99
N ILE A 30 2.16 -0.74 -14.69
CA ILE A 30 2.02 -2.12 -14.19
C ILE A 30 0.82 -2.82 -14.82
N SER A 31 -0.33 -2.13 -14.86
CA SER A 31 -1.55 -2.66 -15.47
C SER A 31 -1.38 -2.96 -16.96
N TRP A 32 -0.70 -2.07 -17.69
CA TRP A 32 -0.42 -2.25 -19.11
C TRP A 32 0.53 -3.42 -19.37
N VAL A 33 1.68 -3.49 -18.68
CA VAL A 33 2.68 -4.56 -18.87
C VAL A 33 2.14 -5.94 -18.52
N LEU A 34 1.38 -6.04 -17.42
CA LEU A 34 0.93 -7.34 -16.91
C LEU A 34 -0.47 -7.73 -17.43
N HIS A 35 -1.12 -6.87 -18.22
CA HIS A 35 -2.50 -7.05 -18.68
C HIS A 35 -3.47 -7.37 -17.53
N ILE A 36 -3.36 -6.60 -16.44
CA ILE A 36 -4.23 -6.74 -15.25
C ILE A 36 -4.88 -5.41 -14.89
N ASP A 37 -6.06 -5.49 -14.28
CA ASP A 37 -6.70 -4.30 -13.76
C ASP A 37 -5.92 -3.72 -12.57
N GLY A 38 -6.12 -2.44 -12.36
CA GLY A 38 -5.41 -1.70 -11.33
C GLY A 38 -5.75 -2.10 -9.89
N ARG A 39 -6.90 -2.75 -9.64
CA ARG A 39 -7.25 -3.27 -8.30
C ARG A 39 -6.49 -4.56 -8.05
N VAL A 40 -6.42 -5.45 -9.03
CA VAL A 40 -5.62 -6.69 -8.98
C VAL A 40 -4.14 -6.37 -8.83
N ALA A 41 -3.60 -5.39 -9.57
CA ALA A 41 -2.22 -4.93 -9.40
C ALA A 41 -1.92 -4.53 -7.94
N ARG A 42 -2.80 -3.76 -7.29
CA ARG A 42 -2.63 -3.38 -5.88
C ARG A 42 -2.65 -4.58 -4.94
N ASN A 43 -3.51 -5.55 -5.19
CA ASN A 43 -3.57 -6.77 -4.39
C ASN A 43 -2.26 -7.56 -4.48
N TYR A 44 -1.71 -7.71 -5.69
CA TYR A 44 -0.43 -8.40 -5.89
C TYR A 44 0.76 -7.63 -5.30
N ILE A 45 0.76 -6.30 -5.36
CA ILE A 45 1.75 -5.48 -4.66
C ILE A 45 1.66 -5.70 -3.14
N ALA A 46 0.46 -5.79 -2.58
CA ALA A 46 0.26 -6.09 -1.17
C ALA A 46 0.73 -7.50 -0.79
N GLU A 47 0.53 -8.50 -1.67
CA GLU A 47 1.07 -9.85 -1.49
C GLU A 47 2.60 -9.86 -1.47
N LEU A 48 3.24 -9.15 -2.39
CA LEU A 48 4.71 -9.01 -2.40
C LEU A 48 5.24 -8.36 -1.11
N ARG A 49 4.56 -7.32 -0.60
CA ARG A 49 4.92 -6.70 0.69
C ARG A 49 4.81 -7.68 1.85
N LYS A 50 3.74 -8.48 1.91
CA LYS A 50 3.56 -9.52 2.94
C LYS A 50 4.65 -10.60 2.85
N ALA A 51 5.16 -10.86 1.65
CA ALA A 51 6.30 -11.75 1.43
C ALA A 51 7.67 -11.11 1.74
N GLY A 52 7.72 -9.87 2.24
CA GLY A 52 8.95 -9.20 2.66
C GLY A 52 9.60 -8.31 1.60
N HIS A 53 8.99 -8.11 0.43
CA HIS A 53 9.54 -7.22 -0.58
C HIS A 53 9.42 -5.74 -0.15
N PRO A 54 10.50 -4.95 -0.20
CA PRO A 54 10.54 -3.59 0.34
C PRO A 54 9.93 -2.58 -0.64
N ILE A 55 8.64 -2.75 -0.96
CA ILE A 55 7.94 -1.90 -1.93
C ILE A 55 7.32 -0.70 -1.24
N ILE A 56 7.79 0.51 -1.53
CA ILE A 56 7.17 1.75 -1.06
C ILE A 56 6.20 2.28 -2.11
N SER A 57 5.17 3.00 -1.68
CA SER A 57 4.19 3.66 -2.56
C SER A 57 4.10 5.14 -2.25
N THR A 58 3.99 5.97 -3.28
CA THR A 58 3.69 7.40 -3.16
C THR A 58 2.22 7.66 -3.43
N SER A 59 1.59 8.46 -2.56
CA SER A 59 0.18 8.82 -2.67
C SER A 59 -0.06 9.83 -3.79
N LYS A 60 0.92 10.72 -4.02
CA LYS A 60 0.85 11.82 -4.99
C LYS A 60 0.91 11.30 -6.43
N ASP A 61 1.87 10.41 -6.71
CA ASP A 61 2.12 9.94 -8.08
C ASP A 61 1.57 8.53 -8.35
N LYS A 62 0.90 7.93 -7.35
CA LYS A 62 0.37 6.55 -7.40
C LYS A 62 1.40 5.52 -7.91
N GLY A 63 2.67 5.76 -7.59
CA GLY A 63 3.80 4.97 -8.02
C GLY A 63 4.31 4.05 -6.93
N TYR A 64 5.00 2.98 -7.33
CA TYR A 64 5.59 1.95 -6.47
C TYR A 64 7.06 1.77 -6.81
N TRP A 65 7.94 1.51 -5.85
CA TRP A 65 9.34 1.20 -6.13
C TRP A 65 9.94 0.27 -5.09
N TYR A 66 11.01 -0.43 -5.48
CA TYR A 66 11.84 -1.18 -4.54
C TYR A 66 12.77 -0.24 -3.78
N PHE A 67 12.62 -0.20 -2.47
CA PHE A 67 13.44 0.64 -1.60
C PHE A 67 14.89 0.15 -1.54
N ASN A 68 15.82 1.09 -1.73
CA ASN A 68 17.26 0.88 -1.56
C ASN A 68 17.71 1.45 -0.20
N PRO A 69 18.04 0.60 0.79
CA PRO A 69 18.50 1.06 2.09
C PRO A 69 19.85 1.79 2.03
N ASP A 70 20.70 1.54 1.03
CA ASP A 70 22.01 2.17 0.93
C ASP A 70 21.94 3.59 0.38
N ASN A 71 20.85 3.94 -0.32
CA ASN A 71 20.66 5.25 -0.92
C ASN A 71 20.04 6.26 0.07
N VAL A 72 20.80 7.30 0.45
CA VAL A 72 20.35 8.34 1.39
C VAL A 72 19.04 9.01 0.96
N LYS A 73 18.91 9.40 -0.31
CA LYS A 73 17.71 10.09 -0.82
C LYS A 73 16.48 9.18 -0.73
N ASP A 74 16.66 7.89 -1.01
CA ASP A 74 15.59 6.91 -0.94
C ASP A 74 15.15 6.66 0.51
N ARG A 75 16.09 6.60 1.46
CA ARG A 75 15.79 6.54 2.90
C ARG A 75 14.96 7.72 3.38
N ILE A 76 15.36 8.94 3.01
CA ILE A 76 14.63 10.15 3.39
C ILE A 76 13.21 10.10 2.81
N MET A 77 13.07 9.78 1.53
CA MET A 77 11.76 9.73 0.86
C MET A 77 10.86 8.64 1.47
N ALA A 78 11.40 7.44 1.68
CA ALA A 78 10.66 6.35 2.33
C ALA A 78 10.20 6.73 3.74
N GLY A 79 11.08 7.38 4.53
CA GLY A 79 10.75 7.87 5.86
C GLY A 79 9.59 8.87 5.85
N ILE A 80 9.60 9.85 4.94
CA ILE A 80 8.50 10.81 4.78
C ILE A 80 7.19 10.08 4.45
N MET A 81 7.19 9.18 3.46
CA MET A 81 5.98 8.46 3.03
C MET A 81 5.40 7.55 4.12
N VAL A 82 6.27 6.89 4.91
CA VAL A 82 5.85 6.07 6.06
C VAL A 82 5.26 6.96 7.16
N GLY A 83 5.91 8.09 7.47
CA GLY A 83 5.41 9.07 8.44
C GLY A 83 4.03 9.62 8.08
N GLU A 84 3.86 10.06 6.84
CA GLU A 84 2.56 10.51 6.31
C GLU A 84 1.49 9.41 6.40
N THR A 85 1.87 8.16 6.10
CA THR A 85 0.94 7.02 6.17
C THR A 85 0.52 6.75 7.61
N LYS A 86 1.45 6.77 8.56
CA LYS A 86 1.15 6.64 9.99
C LYS A 86 0.21 7.75 10.46
N ASN A 87 0.50 9.01 10.14
CA ASN A 87 -0.35 10.14 10.50
C ASN A 87 -1.77 9.98 9.94
N ARG A 88 -1.93 9.51 8.69
CA ARG A 88 -3.25 9.22 8.12
C ARG A 88 -4.00 8.12 8.88
N ILE A 89 -3.31 7.04 9.27
CA ILE A 89 -3.90 5.96 10.06
C ILE A 89 -4.33 6.49 11.43
N ASP A 90 -3.49 7.29 12.09
CA ASP A 90 -3.79 7.86 13.40
C ASP A 90 -4.98 8.82 13.34
N ASN A 91 -5.05 9.68 12.32
CA ASN A 91 -6.21 10.54 12.07
C ASN A 91 -7.49 9.74 11.80
N LEU A 92 -7.42 8.68 10.98
CA LEU A 92 -8.58 7.81 10.73
C LEU A 92 -9.06 7.14 12.03
N ARG A 93 -8.15 6.67 12.88
CA ARG A 93 -8.49 6.11 14.20
C ARG A 93 -9.20 7.13 15.09
N LEU A 94 -8.73 8.37 15.11
CA LEU A 94 -9.39 9.44 15.87
C LEU A 94 -10.80 9.75 15.35
N MET A 95 -11.01 9.69 14.03
CA MET A 95 -12.33 9.89 13.42
C MET A 95 -13.29 8.71 13.64
N MET A 96 -12.77 7.48 13.75
CA MET A 96 -13.59 6.29 14.00
C MET A 96 -14.10 6.22 15.44
N LYS A 97 -13.33 6.69 16.43
CA LYS A 97 -13.70 6.61 17.86
C LYS A 97 -15.11 7.13 18.19
N PRO A 98 -15.54 8.33 17.74
CA PRO A 98 -16.90 8.80 17.99
C PRO A 98 -17.97 7.92 17.32
N VAL A 99 -17.70 7.43 16.11
CA VAL A 99 -18.62 6.56 15.36
C VAL A 99 -18.81 5.22 16.07
N GLU A 100 -17.71 4.61 16.52
CA GLU A 100 -17.74 3.41 17.34
C GLU A 100 -18.53 3.64 18.63
N SER A 101 -18.25 4.74 19.34
CA SER A 101 -18.97 5.09 20.57
C SER A 101 -20.48 5.25 20.36
N LEU A 102 -20.90 5.83 19.23
CA LEU A 102 -22.31 5.98 18.88
C LEU A 102 -22.97 4.62 18.60
N ILE A 103 -22.32 3.77 17.79
CA ILE A 103 -22.85 2.44 17.45
C ILE A 103 -22.96 1.58 18.71
N PHE A 104 -21.90 1.49 19.51
CA PHE A 104 -21.91 0.69 20.74
C PHE A 104 -22.85 1.26 21.81
N GLY A 105 -22.97 2.58 21.90
CA GLY A 105 -23.95 3.23 22.77
C GLY A 105 -25.39 2.89 22.38
N GLN A 106 -25.71 2.92 21.09
CA GLN A 106 -27.03 2.52 20.59
C GLN A 106 -27.34 1.04 20.84
N ILE A 107 -26.36 0.14 20.61
CA ILE A 107 -26.54 -1.29 20.88
C ILE A 107 -26.87 -1.54 22.35
N LYS A 108 -26.15 -0.91 23.29
CA LYS A 108 -26.44 -1.05 24.74
C LYS A 108 -27.83 -0.56 25.13
N MET A 109 -28.29 0.58 24.59
CA MET A 109 -29.64 1.08 24.88
C MET A 109 -30.74 0.12 24.38
N PHE A 110 -30.49 -0.60 23.29
CA PHE A 110 -31.40 -1.63 22.78
C PHE A 110 -31.42 -2.88 23.67
N GLU A 111 -30.27 -3.28 24.22
CA GLU A 111 -30.15 -4.45 25.10
C GLU A 111 -30.70 -4.21 26.52
N GLU A 112 -30.63 -2.97 27.03
CA GLU A 112 -31.16 -2.59 28.35
C GLU A 112 -32.65 -2.17 28.34
N GLY A 113 -33.23 -1.99 27.16
CA GLY A 113 -34.64 -1.63 26.95
C GLY A 113 -35.60 -2.82 26.75
N GLN A 114 -35.12 -4.05 26.97
CA GLN A 114 -35.87 -5.31 27.05
C GLN A 114 -35.79 -5.89 28.45
#